data_AF-A0A8S2I6H6-F1
#
_entry.id   AF-A0A8S2I6H6-F1
#
_cell.length_a   1.000
_cell.length_b   1.000
_cell.length_c   1.000
_cell.angle_alpha   90.00
_cell.angle_beta   90.00
_cell.angle_gamma   90.00
#
_symmetry.space_group_name_H-M   'P 1'
#
loop_
_entity.id
_entity.type
_entity.pdbx_description
1 polymer ?
#
loop_
_entity_poly.entity_id
_entity_poly.type
_entity_poly.pdbx_seq_one_letter_code
_entity_poly.pdbx_strand_id
1 'polypeptide(L)'
;MQPLFTSLELELKSTAPAERKQVGLRYRQLKEASLELKRSRLVELEAEILTQALKPPVVSPYVSAYRQSLGDLHPLTLTANRIVRFLERISFTVLEGEELVDPKLNFDKLNIPLSHPARSPQESFFAKNGNVLRTHVTSTTALQLALNREQSEVRVAAFGRVYRNDEDDATHSHQFMQLDFF
;
A
#
# COMPACT_ATOMS: atom_id res chain seq x y z
N MET A 1 -11.90 -10.48 60.74
CA MET A 1 -11.71 -11.90 61.09
C MET A 1 -10.51 -12.14 62.00
N GLN A 2 -9.29 -11.72 61.65
CA GLN A 2 -8.12 -11.80 62.56
C GLN A 2 -8.36 -11.30 64.00
N PRO A 3 -8.95 -10.12 64.24
CA PRO A 3 -9.17 -9.64 65.62
C PRO A 3 -10.18 -10.48 66.44
N LEU A 4 -11.11 -11.19 65.79
CA LEU A 4 -12.06 -12.09 66.44
C LEU A 4 -11.39 -13.40 66.88
N PHE A 5 -10.52 -13.96 66.04
CA PHE A 5 -9.72 -15.14 66.42
C PHE A 5 -8.72 -14.80 67.52
N THR A 6 -8.11 -13.62 67.51
CA THR A 6 -7.21 -13.16 68.58
C THR A 6 -7.93 -12.98 69.92
N SER A 7 -9.17 -12.49 69.92
CA SER A 7 -9.99 -12.38 71.15
C SER A 7 -10.43 -13.76 71.65
N LEU A 8 -10.87 -14.66 70.77
CA LEU A 8 -11.19 -16.05 71.13
C LEU A 8 -9.96 -16.82 71.67
N GLU A 9 -8.76 -16.57 71.16
CA GLU A 9 -7.51 -17.15 71.68
C GLU A 9 -7.15 -16.63 73.09
N LEU A 10 -7.49 -15.38 73.41
CA LEU A 10 -7.32 -14.81 74.74
C LEU A 10 -8.35 -15.40 75.72
N GLU A 11 -9.61 -15.55 75.30
CA GLU A 11 -10.67 -16.18 76.10
C GLU A 11 -10.37 -17.65 76.40
N LEU A 12 -9.80 -18.40 75.43
CA LEU A 12 -9.31 -19.77 75.58
C LEU A 12 -8.15 -19.93 76.59
N LYS A 13 -7.37 -18.86 76.82
CA LYS A 13 -6.31 -18.84 77.83
C LYS A 13 -6.86 -18.65 79.24
N SER A 14 -8.01 -17.99 79.37
CA SER A 14 -8.67 -17.68 80.65
C SER A 14 -9.67 -18.74 81.14
N THR A 15 -9.95 -19.79 80.36
CA THR A 15 -10.97 -20.81 80.66
C THR A 15 -10.46 -21.91 81.60
N ALA A 16 -11.37 -22.45 82.44
CA ALA A 16 -11.05 -23.50 83.42
C ALA A 16 -10.62 -24.83 82.77
N PRO A 17 -9.75 -25.64 83.41
CA PRO A 17 -9.16 -26.84 82.80
C PRO A 17 -10.16 -27.89 82.29
N ALA A 18 -11.32 -28.01 82.94
CA ALA A 18 -12.36 -28.99 82.61
C ALA A 18 -13.07 -28.70 81.26
N GLU A 19 -13.26 -27.43 80.92
CA GLU A 19 -14.03 -27.00 79.73
C GLU A 19 -13.12 -26.68 78.53
N ARG A 20 -11.83 -26.41 78.80
CA ARG A 20 -10.83 -26.00 77.83
C ARG A 20 -10.69 -26.96 76.64
N LYS A 21 -10.90 -28.26 76.87
CA LYS A 21 -10.84 -29.30 75.81
C LYS A 21 -11.97 -29.15 74.80
N GLN A 22 -13.20 -28.90 75.24
CA GLN A 22 -14.37 -28.77 74.36
C GLN A 22 -14.35 -27.45 73.59
N VAL A 23 -13.99 -26.35 74.27
CA VAL A 23 -13.87 -25.02 73.65
C VAL A 23 -12.73 -25.00 72.63
N GLY A 24 -11.60 -25.63 72.94
CA GLY A 24 -10.47 -25.76 72.00
C GLY A 24 -10.82 -26.56 70.73
N LEU A 25 -11.65 -27.60 70.86
CA LEU A 25 -12.14 -28.35 69.70
C LEU A 25 -13.03 -27.49 68.79
N ARG A 26 -13.99 -26.76 69.37
CA ARG A 26 -14.87 -25.86 68.62
C ARG A 26 -14.09 -24.72 67.95
N TYR A 27 -13.10 -24.16 68.64
CA TYR A 27 -12.22 -23.13 68.07
C TYR A 27 -11.45 -23.66 66.86
N ARG A 28 -10.88 -24.87 66.96
CA ARG A 28 -10.17 -25.50 65.85
C ARG A 28 -11.11 -25.72 64.65
N GLN A 29 -12.31 -26.24 64.88
CA GLN A 29 -13.33 -26.44 63.84
C GLN A 29 -13.71 -25.12 63.16
N LEU A 30 -13.95 -24.07 63.93
CA LEU A 30 -14.28 -22.74 63.40
C LEU A 30 -13.11 -22.14 62.60
N LYS A 31 -11.88 -22.32 63.05
CA LYS A 31 -10.67 -21.87 62.35
C LYS A 31 -10.45 -22.61 61.04
N GLU A 32 -10.64 -23.93 61.04
CA GLU A 32 -10.56 -24.77 59.84
C GLU A 32 -11.64 -24.37 58.82
N ALA A 33 -12.90 -24.26 59.24
CA ALA A 33 -14.00 -23.83 58.38
C ALA A 33 -13.78 -22.41 57.81
N SER A 34 -13.26 -21.48 58.62
CA SER A 34 -12.96 -20.12 58.15
C SER A 34 -11.80 -20.09 57.14
N LEU A 35 -10.79 -20.94 57.30
CA LEU A 35 -9.67 -21.04 56.34
C LEU A 35 -10.13 -21.69 55.04
N GLU A 36 -10.99 -22.69 55.11
CA GLU A 36 -11.59 -23.34 53.95
C GLU A 36 -12.45 -22.36 53.15
N LEU A 37 -13.34 -21.60 53.81
CA LEU A 37 -14.14 -20.55 53.17
C LEU A 37 -13.28 -19.45 52.55
N LYS A 38 -12.17 -19.07 53.20
CA LYS A 38 -11.23 -18.10 52.64
C LYS A 38 -10.57 -18.66 51.37
N ARG A 39 -10.15 -19.93 51.39
CA ARG A 39 -9.52 -20.58 50.24
C ARG A 39 -10.49 -20.71 49.08
N SER A 40 -11.72 -21.17 49.32
CA SER A 40 -12.74 -21.26 48.26
C SER A 40 -13.02 -19.90 47.65
N ARG A 41 -13.18 -18.85 48.48
CA ARG A 41 -13.44 -17.51 47.96
C ARG A 41 -12.26 -16.92 47.20
N LEU A 42 -11.02 -17.23 47.58
CA LEU A 42 -9.85 -16.81 46.81
C LEU A 42 -9.81 -17.46 45.42
N VAL A 43 -10.09 -18.76 45.34
CA VAL A 43 -10.16 -19.47 44.06
C VAL A 43 -11.26 -18.91 43.15
N GLU A 44 -12.43 -18.62 43.73
CA GLU A 44 -13.53 -17.97 42.99
C GLU A 44 -13.13 -16.58 42.47
N LEU A 45 -12.51 -15.75 43.31
CA LEU A 45 -12.06 -14.41 42.91
C LEU A 45 -10.98 -14.47 41.84
N GLU A 46 -10.02 -15.39 41.94
CA GLU A 46 -8.99 -15.60 40.92
C GLU A 46 -9.63 -16.01 39.58
N ALA A 47 -10.63 -16.89 39.60
CA ALA A 47 -11.38 -17.28 38.42
C ALA A 47 -12.19 -16.11 37.83
N GLU A 48 -12.84 -15.29 38.68
CA GLU A 48 -13.59 -14.10 38.26
C GLU A 48 -12.67 -13.06 37.58
N ILE A 49 -11.49 -12.80 38.17
CA ILE A 49 -10.48 -11.88 37.62
C ILE A 49 -9.95 -12.39 36.28
N LEU A 50 -9.59 -13.68 36.21
CA LEU A 50 -9.11 -14.28 34.97
C LEU A 50 -10.18 -14.21 33.88
N THR A 51 -11.44 -14.50 34.23
CA THR A 51 -12.56 -14.40 33.30
C THR A 51 -12.76 -12.97 32.80
N GLN A 52 -12.61 -11.97 33.67
CA GLN A 52 -12.67 -10.56 33.25
C GLN A 52 -11.48 -10.14 32.38
N ALA A 53 -10.27 -10.59 32.69
CA ALA A 53 -9.06 -10.30 31.91
C ALA A 53 -9.09 -10.97 30.53
N LEU A 54 -9.71 -12.15 30.43
CA LEU A 54 -9.89 -12.89 29.19
C LEU A 54 -11.11 -12.44 28.39
N LYS A 55 -11.93 -11.50 28.89
CA LYS A 55 -12.99 -10.92 28.06
C LYS A 55 -12.31 -10.23 26.89
N PRO A 56 -12.53 -10.70 25.65
CA PRO A 56 -11.96 -10.04 24.50
C PRO A 56 -12.49 -8.59 24.48
N PRO A 57 -11.65 -7.61 24.16
CA PRO A 57 -12.15 -6.27 23.91
C PRO A 57 -13.25 -6.36 22.85
N VAL A 58 -14.33 -5.58 23.01
CA VAL A 58 -15.35 -5.45 21.97
C VAL A 58 -14.71 -4.68 20.81
N VAL A 59 -14.01 -5.40 19.94
CA VAL A 59 -13.42 -4.86 18.73
C VAL A 59 -14.54 -4.76 17.71
N SER A 60 -14.93 -3.54 17.38
CA SER A 60 -15.89 -3.30 16.32
C SER A 60 -15.25 -3.63 14.96
N PRO A 61 -15.85 -4.50 14.14
CA PRO A 61 -15.35 -4.77 12.79
C PRO A 61 -15.46 -3.55 11.87
N TYR A 62 -16.14 -2.49 12.32
CA TYR A 62 -16.32 -1.23 11.60
C TYR A 62 -15.21 -0.21 11.87
N VAL A 63 -14.31 -0.46 12.83
CA VAL A 63 -13.17 0.41 13.07
C VAL A 63 -12.08 0.07 12.05
N SER A 64 -11.78 1.03 11.17
CA SER A 64 -10.72 0.85 10.17
C SER A 64 -9.38 0.64 10.87
N ALA A 65 -8.69 -0.45 10.51
CA ALA A 65 -7.29 -0.59 10.84
C ALA A 65 -6.49 0.58 10.25
N TYR A 66 -5.45 1.00 10.96
CA TYR A 66 -4.45 1.89 10.39
C TYR A 66 -3.78 1.15 9.22
N ARG A 67 -4.15 1.54 8.00
CA ARG A 67 -3.55 1.04 6.76
C ARG A 67 -2.60 2.12 6.25
N GLN A 68 -1.37 1.72 5.96
CA GLN A 68 -0.50 2.57 5.16
C GLN A 68 -1.15 2.78 3.79
N SER A 69 -1.12 4.04 3.33
CA SER A 69 -1.52 4.37 1.97
C SER A 69 -0.63 3.59 1.01
N LEU A 70 -1.25 2.76 0.15
CA LEU A 70 -0.56 2.19 -1.00
C LEU A 70 -0.45 3.31 -2.04
N GLY A 71 0.74 3.52 -2.60
CA GLY A 71 0.92 4.43 -3.72
C GLY A 71 0.09 3.97 -4.92
N ASP A 72 -0.33 4.94 -5.74
CA ASP A 72 -1.05 4.66 -6.98
C ASP A 72 -0.23 5.13 -8.20
N LEU A 73 -0.53 4.55 -9.36
CA LEU A 73 0.09 4.95 -10.61
C LEU A 73 -0.56 6.23 -11.15
N HIS A 74 0.23 7.04 -11.84
CA HIS A 74 -0.29 8.22 -12.53
C HIS A 74 -1.35 7.81 -13.57
N PRO A 75 -2.45 8.58 -13.77
CA PRO A 75 -3.50 8.24 -14.74
C PRO A 75 -2.99 7.99 -16.17
N LEU A 76 -1.96 8.73 -16.59
CA LEU A 76 -1.30 8.50 -17.88
C LEU A 76 -0.64 7.12 -17.95
N THR A 77 0.04 6.70 -16.88
CA THR A 77 0.66 5.36 -16.79
C THR A 77 -0.40 4.26 -16.80
N LEU A 78 -1.51 4.44 -16.09
CA LEU A 78 -2.63 3.49 -16.11
C LEU A 78 -3.22 3.35 -17.52
N THR A 79 -3.40 4.47 -18.22
CA THR A 79 -3.92 4.52 -19.59
C THR A 79 -2.96 3.86 -20.57
N ALA A 80 -1.67 4.21 -20.49
CA ALA A 80 -0.60 3.61 -21.27
C ALA A 80 -0.58 2.08 -21.12
N ASN A 81 -0.53 1.59 -19.88
CA ASN A 81 -0.51 0.16 -19.58
C ASN A 81 -1.75 -0.56 -20.12
N ARG A 82 -2.92 0.09 -20.10
CA ARG A 82 -4.14 -0.49 -20.67
C ARG A 82 -4.05 -0.64 -22.19
N ILE A 83 -3.53 0.37 -22.88
CA ILE A 83 -3.35 0.37 -24.34
C ILE A 83 -2.29 -0.65 -24.74
N VAL A 84 -1.12 -0.65 -24.10
CA VAL A 84 -0.01 -1.59 -24.36
C VAL A 84 -0.50 -3.04 -24.24
N ARG A 85 -1.18 -3.37 -23.13
CA ARG A 85 -1.76 -4.71 -22.94
C ARG A 85 -2.77 -5.09 -24.02
N PHE A 86 -3.52 -4.12 -24.57
CA PHE A 86 -4.44 -4.41 -25.67
C PHE A 86 -3.67 -4.71 -26.96
N LEU A 87 -2.66 -3.89 -27.29
CA LEU A 87 -1.84 -4.04 -28.49
C LEU A 87 -1.05 -5.36 -28.50
N GLU A 88 -0.46 -5.74 -27.36
CA GLU A 88 0.23 -7.02 -27.23
C GLU A 88 -0.71 -8.22 -27.49
N ARG A 89 -1.99 -8.13 -27.08
CA ARG A 89 -2.99 -9.19 -27.33
C ARG A 89 -3.35 -9.35 -28.80
N ILE A 90 -3.17 -8.31 -29.61
CA ILE A 90 -3.36 -8.35 -31.07
C ILE A 90 -2.03 -8.46 -31.84
N SER A 91 -0.98 -8.92 -31.14
CA SER A 91 0.35 -9.23 -31.69
C SER A 91 1.13 -8.03 -32.22
N PHE A 92 0.95 -6.85 -31.60
CA PHE A 92 1.86 -5.73 -31.79
C PHE A 92 3.07 -5.85 -30.87
N THR A 93 4.25 -5.53 -31.40
CA THR A 93 5.44 -5.31 -30.59
C THR A 93 5.49 -3.85 -30.15
N VAL A 94 5.40 -3.61 -28.84
CA VAL A 94 5.50 -2.25 -28.28
C VAL A 94 6.96 -1.89 -28.04
N LEU A 95 7.36 -0.72 -28.51
CA LEU A 95 8.74 -0.26 -28.54
C LEU A 95 8.88 1.07 -27.80
N GLU A 96 9.99 1.21 -27.09
CA GLU A 96 10.47 2.49 -26.59
C GLU A 96 11.51 3.05 -27.57
N GLY A 97 11.46 4.34 -27.79
CA GLY A 97 12.44 5.05 -28.63
C GLY A 97 13.02 6.25 -27.91
N GLU A 98 14.13 6.74 -28.43
CA GLU A 98 14.80 7.93 -27.91
C GLU A 98 13.90 9.17 -28.05
N GLU A 99 14.03 10.11 -27.11
CA GLU A 99 13.27 11.36 -27.11
C GLU A 99 13.99 12.46 -27.89
N LEU A 100 15.33 12.45 -27.90
CA LEU A 100 16.15 13.34 -28.71
C LEU A 100 16.58 12.59 -29.97
N VAL A 101 16.11 13.00 -31.14
CA VAL A 101 16.25 12.25 -32.39
C VAL A 101 16.87 13.09 -33.50
N ASP A 102 17.45 12.42 -34.50
CA ASP A 102 17.91 13.07 -35.74
C ASP A 102 16.70 13.67 -36.49
N PRO A 103 16.75 14.95 -36.93
CA PRO A 103 15.71 15.55 -37.76
C PRO A 103 15.32 14.73 -38.99
N LYS A 104 16.24 13.90 -39.51
CA LYS A 104 15.95 12.97 -40.61
C LYS A 104 14.88 11.95 -40.24
N LEU A 105 14.94 11.39 -39.02
CA LEU A 105 13.97 10.42 -38.54
C LEU A 105 12.66 11.10 -38.15
N ASN A 106 12.73 12.28 -37.53
CA ASN A 106 11.55 13.00 -37.10
C ASN A 106 10.78 13.65 -38.25
N PHE A 107 11.45 13.99 -39.37
CA PHE A 107 10.81 14.75 -40.44
C PHE A 107 11.07 14.19 -41.84
N ASP A 108 12.33 13.99 -42.26
CA ASP A 108 12.65 13.62 -43.65
C ASP A 108 12.03 12.28 -44.05
N LYS A 109 12.11 11.27 -43.18
CA LYS A 109 11.52 9.94 -43.40
C LYS A 109 10.00 9.94 -43.44
N LEU A 110 9.37 11.01 -42.95
CA LEU A 110 7.93 11.21 -42.94
C LEU A 110 7.46 12.16 -44.05
N ASN A 111 8.34 12.44 -45.01
CA ASN A 111 8.04 13.32 -46.15
C ASN A 111 7.64 14.75 -45.74
N ILE A 112 8.20 15.26 -44.63
CA ILE A 112 7.98 16.63 -44.16
C ILE A 112 9.15 17.47 -44.70
N PRO A 113 9.01 18.33 -45.71
CA PRO A 113 10.15 19.06 -46.30
C PRO A 113 10.75 20.13 -45.36
N LEU A 114 11.94 20.65 -45.69
CA LEU A 114 12.63 21.70 -44.93
C LEU A 114 11.81 22.99 -44.77
N SER A 115 10.97 23.31 -45.75
CA SER A 115 10.09 24.49 -45.74
C SER A 115 8.83 24.31 -44.89
N HIS A 116 8.61 23.12 -44.30
CA HIS A 116 7.40 22.83 -43.54
C HIS A 116 7.40 23.56 -42.19
N PRO A 117 6.29 24.21 -41.77
CA PRO A 117 6.19 24.96 -40.51
C PRO A 117 6.60 24.15 -39.27
N ALA A 118 6.28 22.86 -39.22
CA ALA A 118 6.68 21.98 -38.12
C ALA A 118 8.20 21.92 -37.85
N ARG A 119 9.05 22.26 -38.82
CA ARG A 119 10.52 22.32 -38.63
C ARG A 119 11.01 23.67 -38.09
N SER A 120 10.11 24.63 -37.92
CA SER A 120 10.45 25.94 -37.40
C SER A 120 10.79 25.86 -35.91
N PRO A 121 11.79 26.60 -35.40
CA PRO A 121 12.08 26.67 -33.96
C PRO A 121 10.91 27.19 -33.10
N GLN A 122 9.93 27.82 -33.73
CA GLN A 122 8.67 28.24 -33.11
C GLN A 122 7.77 27.05 -32.76
N GLU A 123 7.88 25.92 -33.45
CA GLU A 123 7.02 24.74 -33.27
C GLU A 123 7.78 23.56 -32.62
N SER A 124 9.09 23.48 -32.85
CA SER A 124 9.94 22.34 -32.45
C SER A 124 11.16 22.76 -31.64
N PHE A 125 11.51 21.97 -30.62
CA PHE A 125 12.72 22.18 -29.83
C PHE A 125 13.94 21.53 -30.47
N PHE A 126 14.89 22.36 -30.91
CA PHE A 126 16.18 21.92 -31.44
C PHE A 126 17.28 22.04 -30.37
N ALA A 127 18.07 20.98 -30.23
CA ALA A 127 19.27 20.97 -29.41
C ALA A 127 20.46 21.57 -30.16
N LYS A 128 21.49 22.02 -29.42
CA LYS A 128 22.69 22.66 -29.97
C LYS A 128 23.47 21.77 -30.96
N ASN A 129 23.34 20.45 -30.84
CA ASN A 129 23.99 19.47 -31.72
C ASN A 129 23.20 19.23 -33.03
N GLY A 130 22.09 19.93 -33.25
CA GLY A 130 21.24 19.76 -34.43
C GLY A 130 20.14 18.70 -34.28
N ASN A 131 20.11 17.94 -33.18
CA ASN A 131 19.01 17.01 -32.90
C ASN A 131 17.74 17.77 -32.50
N VAL A 132 16.60 17.09 -32.58
CA VAL A 132 15.28 17.64 -32.22
C VAL A 132 14.67 16.78 -31.12
N LEU A 133 14.02 17.39 -30.13
CA LEU A 133 13.10 16.64 -29.27
C LEU A 133 11.93 16.17 -30.13
N ARG A 134 11.66 14.87 -30.15
CA ARG A 134 10.66 14.29 -31.06
C ARG A 134 9.30 14.96 -30.89
N THR A 135 8.71 15.37 -32.00
CA THR A 135 7.39 16.02 -32.05
C THR A 135 6.24 15.01 -32.08
N HIS A 136 6.58 13.76 -32.36
CA HIS A 136 5.70 12.60 -32.40
C HIS A 136 6.54 11.33 -32.21
N VAL A 137 5.93 10.24 -31.75
CA VAL A 137 6.64 8.96 -31.55
C VAL A 137 6.89 8.23 -32.89
N THR A 138 6.35 8.74 -34.00
CA THR A 138 6.52 8.18 -35.35
C THR A 138 7.97 8.04 -35.80
N SER A 139 8.90 8.81 -35.23
CA SER A 139 10.34 8.60 -35.44
C SER A 139 10.79 7.18 -35.07
N THR A 140 10.16 6.57 -34.06
CA THR A 140 10.45 5.21 -33.57
C THR A 140 9.81 4.14 -34.45
N THR A 141 8.52 4.29 -34.77
CA THR A 141 7.80 3.34 -35.66
C THR A 141 8.41 3.37 -37.07
N ALA A 142 8.69 4.55 -37.62
CA ALA A 142 9.31 4.69 -38.95
C ALA A 142 10.72 4.12 -39.03
N LEU A 143 11.53 4.25 -37.96
CA LEU A 143 12.83 3.59 -37.87
C LEU A 143 12.67 2.06 -37.95
N GLN A 144 11.72 1.52 -37.22
CA GLN A 144 11.48 0.07 -37.17
C GLN A 144 10.94 -0.48 -38.48
N LEU A 145 10.07 0.27 -39.15
CA LEU A 145 9.65 -0.06 -40.52
C LEU A 145 10.82 -0.02 -41.50
N ALA A 146 11.73 0.94 -41.35
CA ALA A 146 12.92 1.02 -42.19
C ALA A 146 13.90 -0.14 -41.96
N LEU A 147 13.99 -0.65 -40.73
CA LEU A 147 14.83 -1.81 -40.37
C LEU A 147 14.20 -3.13 -40.83
N ASN A 148 12.88 -3.23 -40.89
CA ASN A 148 12.14 -4.46 -41.21
C ASN A 148 11.51 -4.43 -42.62
N ARG A 149 12.09 -3.69 -43.57
CA ARG A 149 11.55 -3.50 -44.94
C ARG A 149 11.27 -4.80 -45.72
N GLU A 150 11.98 -5.87 -45.40
CA GLU A 150 11.85 -7.17 -46.09
C GLU A 150 10.78 -8.07 -45.45
N GLN A 151 10.21 -7.69 -44.30
CA GLN A 151 9.16 -8.45 -43.64
C GLN A 151 7.78 -8.13 -44.23
N SER A 152 6.97 -9.16 -44.45
CA SER A 152 5.63 -9.03 -45.04
C SER A 152 4.58 -8.47 -44.07
N GLU A 153 4.77 -8.63 -42.75
CA GLU A 153 3.90 -8.07 -41.72
C GLU A 153 4.74 -7.47 -40.59
N VAL A 154 4.75 -6.14 -40.49
CA VAL A 154 5.32 -5.42 -39.36
C VAL A 154 4.16 -4.85 -38.55
N ARG A 155 4.04 -5.29 -37.29
CA ARG A 155 3.05 -4.77 -36.32
C ARG A 155 3.80 -4.17 -35.15
N VAL A 156 4.03 -2.87 -35.20
CA VAL A 156 4.81 -2.17 -34.17
C VAL A 156 4.03 -1.01 -33.63
N ALA A 157 4.10 -0.82 -32.32
CA ALA A 157 3.57 0.36 -31.68
C ALA A 157 4.67 1.01 -30.86
N ALA A 158 4.59 2.31 -30.70
CA ALA A 158 5.49 3.04 -29.83
C ALA A 158 4.69 4.02 -29.00
N PHE A 159 5.05 4.12 -27.72
CA PHE A 159 4.41 5.01 -26.77
C PHE A 159 5.47 5.81 -26.04
N GLY A 160 5.23 7.10 -25.84
CA GLY A 160 6.16 7.90 -25.06
C GLY A 160 5.88 9.39 -25.09
N ARG A 161 6.73 10.12 -24.38
CA ARG A 161 6.70 11.59 -24.32
C ARG A 161 7.09 12.18 -25.67
N VAL A 162 6.39 13.24 -26.06
CA VAL A 162 6.65 14.04 -27.25
C VAL A 162 6.59 15.51 -26.86
N TYR A 163 7.25 16.33 -27.66
CA TYR A 163 7.52 17.72 -27.31
C TYR A 163 7.14 18.66 -28.44
N ARG A 164 6.45 19.74 -28.10
CA ARG A 164 6.09 20.83 -29.01
C ARG A 164 6.30 22.16 -28.31
N ASN A 165 6.73 23.17 -29.05
CA ASN A 165 6.93 24.50 -28.49
C ASN A 165 5.60 25.28 -28.44
N ASP A 166 4.59 24.64 -27.83
CA ASP A 166 3.28 25.22 -27.60
C ASP A 166 3.29 26.03 -26.30
N GLU A 167 2.49 27.09 -26.22
CA GLU A 167 2.26 27.79 -24.95
C GLU A 167 1.43 26.91 -24.02
N ASP A 168 1.90 26.72 -22.77
CA ASP A 168 1.18 25.91 -21.78
C ASP A 168 -0.13 26.61 -21.38
N ASP A 169 -1.25 25.93 -21.61
CA ASP A 169 -2.58 26.37 -21.20
C ASP A 169 -3.42 25.19 -20.65
N ALA A 170 -4.73 25.35 -20.54
CA ALA A 170 -5.61 24.31 -20.01
C ALA A 170 -5.70 23.04 -20.91
N THR A 171 -5.32 23.15 -22.18
CA THR A 171 -5.45 22.12 -23.23
C THR A 171 -4.13 21.78 -23.93
N HIS A 172 -3.14 22.65 -23.84
CA HIS A 172 -1.83 22.50 -24.46
C HIS A 172 -0.76 22.35 -23.39
N SER A 173 0.16 21.42 -23.64
CA SER A 173 1.39 21.33 -22.87
C SER A 173 2.54 21.09 -23.81
N HIS A 174 3.67 21.76 -23.54
CA HIS A 174 4.91 21.55 -24.27
C HIS A 174 5.41 20.10 -24.23
N GLN A 175 4.94 19.29 -23.27
CA GLN A 175 5.20 17.87 -23.16
C GLN A 175 3.89 17.10 -22.94
N PHE A 176 3.64 16.12 -23.81
CA PHE A 176 2.52 15.19 -23.64
C PHE A 176 2.92 13.77 -24.05
N MET A 177 2.03 12.80 -23.82
CA MET A 177 2.26 11.42 -24.22
C MET A 177 1.49 11.10 -25.50
N GLN A 178 2.15 10.43 -26.43
CA GLN A 178 1.54 10.00 -27.68
C GLN A 178 1.75 8.49 -27.87
N LEU A 179 0.75 7.85 -28.47
CA LEU A 179 0.82 6.50 -29.01
C LEU A 179 0.86 6.62 -30.54
N ASP A 180 1.72 5.84 -31.17
CA ASP A 180 1.71 5.62 -32.61
C ASP A 180 1.81 4.11 -32.90
N PHE A 181 1.22 3.67 -34.00
CA PHE A 181 1.24 2.26 -34.40
C PHE A 181 1.18 2.10 -35.92
N PHE A 182 1.85 1.06 -36.42
CA PHE A 182 1.84 0.63 -37.82
C PHE A 182 1.56 -0.86 -37.90
#